data_AF-A0A819UW54-F1
#
_entry.id   AF-A0A819UW54-F1
#
_cell.length_a   1.000
_cell.length_b   1.000
_cell.length_c   1.000
_cell.angle_alpha   90.00
_cell.angle_beta   90.00
_cell.angle_gamma   90.00
#
_symmetry.space_group_name_H-M   'P 1'
#
loop_
_entity.id
_entity.type
_entity.pdbx_description
1 polymer ?
#
loop_
_entity_poly.entity_id
_entity_poly.type
_entity_poly.pdbx_seq_one_letter_code
_entity_poly.pdbx_strand_id
1 'polypeptide(L)'
;MKRGRWYASILSLLDGRMMLFGGFVGFDVGFPSMYAFEMNSFIEFFDPKTSNWSAVNVKSFPNSPFTTLINPNFKPTPGWKCGSRCINDNKYDAFKLYPENYLYPDGRIFLTREGDWTSARTVDGAFIRRTNKTYWIQLKNKKNITFSHGPERLVNITSYGTTVRDPDNGYINLFGGQPACSGVLLYNDSRPDNYFAGCRASRKLEQFKGSKYEANGGHWTLDPNFLSDDIEDDRSNHYALILPTTELLIIGGSNYDFYGSIRYPLLLTPQFSKQTNEFLGYTKRRMNEHAETRLYHTAALLMPDGRIWLSGGNAARASIKERTKPLSFYNASSGKQPLPDLKDINLDYHFTVADLVMGRAPKGSSVPPAEVWVAEIFSPPYLFIDGERRTKIVSLKAKQINYSFKKIIANQVFYLLHSNQSYTVQLSNLPNNRCDQSHASLVLIKLPWASHGWDGGQRLFKLQFNSDDLNDRIHFSMPDAHQANLPPAYYMMFYVDCMGKPSKAQMIRFDDNVQEL
;
A
#
# COMPACT_ATOMS: atom_id res chain seq x y z
N MET A 1 5.52 11.40 18.62
CA MET A 1 6.38 10.23 18.34
C MET A 1 7.63 10.27 19.20
N LYS A 2 8.22 9.12 19.54
CA LYS A 2 9.43 9.00 20.38
C LYS A 2 10.72 9.22 19.58
N ARG A 3 10.74 8.84 18.30
CA ARG A 3 11.83 9.12 17.34
C ARG A 3 11.25 9.61 16.02
N GLY A 4 12.00 10.46 15.32
CA GLY A 4 11.68 10.85 13.95
C GLY A 4 11.63 9.63 13.02
N ARG A 5 10.77 9.71 12.00
CA ARG A 5 10.55 8.65 11.03
C ARG A 5 10.46 9.20 9.63
N TRP A 6 11.23 8.63 8.73
CA TRP A 6 11.06 8.81 7.28
C TRP A 6 10.61 7.47 6.70
N TYR A 7 9.54 7.47 5.90
CA TYR A 7 9.03 6.27 5.22
C TYR A 7 8.53 5.18 6.19
N ALA A 8 7.75 5.57 7.19
CA ALA A 8 7.08 4.64 8.10
C ALA A 8 5.73 4.17 7.54
N SER A 9 5.23 3.06 8.07
CA SER A 9 3.86 2.59 7.82
C SER A 9 2.98 2.70 9.05
N ILE A 10 1.67 2.84 8.81
CA ILE A 10 0.64 2.93 9.85
C ILE A 10 -0.36 1.80 9.64
N LEU A 11 -0.72 1.11 10.73
CA LEU A 11 -1.76 0.08 10.77
C LEU A 11 -2.84 0.47 11.78
N SER A 12 -4.10 0.50 11.35
CA SER A 12 -5.25 0.67 12.24
C SER A 12 -5.52 -0.61 13.03
N LEU A 13 -5.72 -0.48 14.35
CA LEU A 13 -6.12 -1.56 15.24
C LEU A 13 -7.63 -1.56 15.48
N LEU A 14 -8.18 -2.69 15.92
CA LEU A 14 -9.62 -2.84 16.21
C LEU A 14 -10.11 -1.97 17.37
N ASP A 15 -9.21 -1.57 18.27
CA ASP A 15 -9.54 -0.68 19.39
C ASP A 15 -9.47 0.83 19.04
N GLY A 16 -9.27 1.15 17.75
CA GLY A 16 -9.20 2.50 17.21
C GLY A 16 -7.82 3.16 17.33
N ARG A 17 -6.84 2.50 17.96
CA ARG A 17 -5.46 3.00 17.97
C ARG A 17 -4.78 2.76 16.63
N MET A 18 -3.73 3.53 16.37
CA MET A 18 -2.84 3.35 15.23
C MET A 18 -1.49 2.85 15.69
N MET A 19 -0.94 1.86 14.99
CA MET A 19 0.38 1.30 15.25
C MET A 19 1.33 1.65 14.11
N LEU A 20 2.50 2.20 14.45
CA LEU A 20 3.49 2.70 13.50
C LEU A 20 4.74 1.82 13.47
N PHE A 21 5.26 1.59 12.27
CA PHE A 21 6.36 0.67 12.00
C PHE A 21 7.46 1.30 11.15
N GLY A 22 8.71 0.90 11.44
CA GLY A 22 9.86 1.12 10.56
C GLY A 22 10.15 2.58 10.26
N GLY A 23 10.71 2.80 9.06
CA GLY A 23 11.27 4.07 8.63
C GLY A 23 12.69 4.32 9.13
N PHE A 24 13.37 5.28 8.50
CA PHE A 24 14.65 5.76 9.03
C PHE A 24 14.45 6.52 10.31
N VAL A 25 15.41 6.40 11.22
CA VAL A 25 15.49 7.30 12.37
C VAL A 25 15.79 8.73 11.90
N GLY A 26 15.23 9.72 12.59
CA GLY A 26 15.47 11.14 12.29
C GLY A 26 16.70 11.72 13.02
N PHE A 27 16.95 13.00 12.77
CA PHE A 27 17.88 13.81 13.57
C PHE A 27 17.23 14.16 14.91
N ASP A 28 17.31 13.23 15.87
CA ASP A 28 16.59 13.30 17.13
C ASP A 28 17.46 13.85 18.27
N VAL A 29 16.97 14.85 19.00
CA VAL A 29 17.62 15.35 20.23
C VAL A 29 17.62 14.25 21.31
N GLY A 30 18.77 14.04 21.96
CA GLY A 30 18.91 13.04 23.03
C GLY A 30 19.12 11.60 22.54
N PHE A 31 19.26 11.39 21.22
CA PHE A 31 19.71 10.14 20.64
C PHE A 31 21.08 10.32 19.97
N PRO A 32 21.89 9.26 19.83
CA PRO A 32 23.12 9.40 19.08
C PRO A 32 22.82 9.63 17.59
N SER A 33 23.66 10.41 16.91
CA SER A 33 23.51 10.74 15.49
C SER A 33 23.23 9.50 14.66
N MET A 34 22.26 9.57 13.75
CA MET A 34 21.95 8.47 12.84
C MET A 34 23.15 8.12 11.97
N TYR A 35 23.33 6.84 11.64
CA TYR A 35 24.15 6.45 10.50
C TYR A 35 23.27 6.30 9.25
N ALA A 36 23.88 6.26 8.07
CA ALA A 36 23.14 6.14 6.82
C ALA A 36 22.28 4.87 6.81
N PHE A 37 20.99 5.04 6.54
CA PHE A 37 20.02 3.95 6.50
C PHE A 37 19.80 3.21 7.83
N GLU A 38 19.97 3.89 8.97
CA GLU A 38 19.61 3.34 10.28
C GLU A 38 18.09 3.15 10.41
N MET A 39 17.66 1.90 10.59
CA MET A 39 16.25 1.51 10.73
C MET A 39 15.71 1.80 12.12
N ASN A 40 14.51 2.37 12.20
CA ASN A 40 13.86 2.65 13.46
C ASN A 40 13.28 1.37 14.09
N SER A 41 13.88 0.95 15.21
CA SER A 41 13.48 -0.22 15.99
C SER A 41 12.32 0.02 16.96
N PHE A 42 11.78 1.24 17.02
CA PHE A 42 10.60 1.49 17.84
C PHE A 42 9.35 1.09 17.07
N ILE A 43 8.44 0.44 17.78
CA ILE A 43 7.02 0.41 17.43
C ILE A 43 6.33 1.45 18.28
N GLU A 44 5.46 2.25 17.66
CA GLU A 44 4.73 3.31 18.35
C GLU A 44 3.22 3.13 18.20
N PHE A 45 2.50 3.55 19.23
CA PHE A 45 1.04 3.55 19.27
C PHE A 45 0.56 4.97 19.45
N PHE A 46 -0.36 5.39 18.58
CA PHE A 46 -1.11 6.62 18.72
C PHE A 46 -2.55 6.29 19.09
N ASP A 47 -3.04 6.88 20.17
CA ASP A 47 -4.43 6.79 20.58
C ASP A 47 -5.14 8.11 20.23
N PRO A 48 -5.96 8.13 19.16
CA PRO A 48 -6.62 9.37 18.72
C PRO A 48 -7.63 9.91 19.73
N LYS A 49 -8.18 9.06 20.62
CA LYS A 49 -9.16 9.49 21.63
C LYS A 49 -8.50 10.35 22.71
N THR A 50 -7.25 10.04 23.04
CA THR A 50 -6.48 10.75 24.08
C THR A 50 -5.37 11.63 23.52
N SER A 51 -5.17 11.61 22.20
CA SER A 51 -4.05 12.25 21.50
C SER A 51 -2.67 11.86 22.05
N ASN A 52 -2.56 10.67 22.65
CA ASN A 52 -1.35 10.23 23.33
C ASN A 52 -0.53 9.25 22.49
N TRP A 53 0.78 9.36 22.65
CA TRP A 53 1.76 8.45 22.07
C TRP A 53 2.32 7.50 23.12
N SER A 54 2.59 6.26 22.72
CA SER A 54 3.44 5.35 23.47
C SER A 54 4.37 4.59 22.53
N ALA A 55 5.51 4.14 23.04
CA ALA A 55 6.56 3.55 22.23
C ALA A 55 7.18 2.34 22.94
N VAL A 56 7.57 1.34 22.16
CA VAL A 56 8.30 0.16 22.61
C VAL A 56 9.49 -0.05 21.69
N ASN A 57 10.70 -0.08 22.25
CA ASN A 57 11.89 -0.39 21.48
C ASN A 57 12.03 -1.91 21.35
N VAL A 58 11.93 -2.44 20.15
CA VAL A 58 11.97 -3.89 19.90
C VAL A 58 13.34 -4.42 19.52
N LYS A 59 14.39 -3.58 19.57
CA LYS A 59 15.74 -3.95 19.12
C LYS A 59 16.30 -5.20 19.79
N SER A 60 15.97 -5.42 21.06
CA SER A 60 16.44 -6.55 21.87
C SER A 60 15.38 -7.62 22.12
N PHE A 61 14.22 -7.52 21.47
CA PHE A 61 13.11 -8.45 21.73
C PHE A 61 13.44 -9.81 21.11
N PRO A 62 13.27 -10.94 21.82
CA PRO A 62 13.45 -12.27 21.25
C PRO A 62 12.61 -12.46 19.99
N ASN A 63 13.20 -13.11 18.98
CA ASN A 63 12.59 -13.38 17.66
C ASN A 63 12.16 -12.13 16.89
N SER A 64 12.54 -10.93 17.32
CA SER A 64 12.32 -9.73 16.52
C SER A 64 13.25 -9.74 15.29
N PRO A 65 12.91 -8.97 14.24
CA PRO A 65 13.81 -8.80 13.10
C PRO A 65 15.22 -8.38 13.54
N PHE A 66 15.32 -7.47 14.52
CA PHE A 66 16.59 -6.91 15.01
C PHE A 66 17.46 -7.88 15.80
N THR A 67 16.93 -9.04 16.20
CA THR A 67 17.69 -10.13 16.82
C THR A 67 17.90 -11.32 15.89
N THR A 68 17.33 -11.28 14.68
CA THR A 68 17.46 -12.36 13.69
C THR A 68 18.73 -12.16 12.89
N LEU A 69 19.72 -13.04 13.06
CA LEU A 69 20.99 -12.97 12.34
C LEU A 69 20.79 -13.40 10.87
N ILE A 70 21.09 -12.51 9.93
CA ILE A 70 20.95 -12.78 8.47
C ILE A 70 22.25 -12.56 7.71
N ASN A 71 23.20 -11.80 8.26
CA ASN A 71 24.45 -11.47 7.60
C ASN A 71 25.63 -11.37 8.60
N PRO A 72 26.06 -12.49 9.20
CA PRO A 72 27.09 -12.50 10.26
C PRO A 72 28.40 -11.82 9.85
N ASN A 73 28.73 -11.89 8.56
CA ASN A 73 29.96 -11.39 7.97
C ASN A 73 29.73 -10.07 7.21
N PHE A 74 28.71 -9.28 7.60
CA PHE A 74 28.41 -8.01 6.95
C PHE A 74 29.67 -7.14 6.87
N LYS A 75 29.99 -6.72 5.64
CA LYS A 75 31.03 -5.75 5.33
C LYS A 75 30.35 -4.58 4.62
N PRO A 76 30.55 -3.34 5.08
CA PRO A 76 30.05 -2.18 4.37
C PRO A 76 30.75 -2.06 3.02
N THR A 77 30.07 -1.44 2.07
CA THR A 77 30.63 -1.00 0.80
C THR A 77 31.93 -0.23 1.04
N PRO A 78 33.02 -0.53 0.32
CA PRO A 78 34.23 0.30 0.37
C PRO A 78 33.90 1.77 0.12
N GLY A 79 34.47 2.67 0.93
CA GLY A 79 34.22 4.12 0.85
C GLY A 79 32.99 4.62 1.62
N TRP A 80 32.11 3.75 2.12
CA TRP A 80 30.98 4.16 2.95
C TRP A 80 31.34 4.33 4.43
N LYS A 81 30.90 5.44 5.04
CA LYS A 81 31.07 5.69 6.47
C LYS A 81 30.11 4.80 7.29
N CYS A 82 30.60 3.64 7.72
CA CYS A 82 29.86 2.70 8.57
C CYS A 82 30.70 2.34 9.81
N GLY A 83 30.37 2.96 10.95
CA GLY A 83 31.02 2.66 12.23
C GLY A 83 30.57 1.33 12.84
N SER A 84 31.11 0.99 14.01
CA SER A 84 30.82 -0.29 14.72
C SER A 84 29.32 -0.55 14.93
N ARG A 85 28.53 0.47 15.28
CA ARG A 85 27.07 0.37 15.42
C ARG A 85 26.41 -0.04 14.09
N CYS A 86 26.78 0.63 13.00
CA CYS A 86 26.28 0.33 11.65
C CYS A 86 26.66 -1.09 11.22
N ILE A 87 27.90 -1.52 11.44
CA ILE A 87 28.37 -2.87 11.11
C ILE A 87 27.60 -3.92 11.89
N ASN A 88 27.40 -3.71 13.20
CA ASN A 88 26.68 -4.66 14.04
C ASN A 88 25.18 -4.73 13.68
N ASP A 89 24.52 -3.59 13.48
CA ASP A 89 23.09 -3.53 13.17
C ASP A 89 22.75 -4.13 11.78
N ASN A 90 23.70 -4.18 10.85
CA ASN A 90 23.50 -4.80 9.53
C ASN A 90 23.82 -6.31 9.50
N LYS A 91 24.29 -6.90 10.61
CA LYS A 91 24.34 -8.37 10.74
C LYS A 91 22.96 -8.99 10.92
N TYR A 92 22.03 -8.21 11.45
CA TYR A 92 20.67 -8.62 11.78
C TYR A 92 19.66 -8.07 10.78
N ASP A 93 18.50 -8.71 10.74
CA ASP A 93 17.36 -8.19 10.00
C ASP A 93 16.83 -6.89 10.66
N ALA A 94 15.88 -6.22 10.02
CA ALA A 94 15.24 -5.02 10.53
C ALA A 94 13.86 -4.86 9.89
N PHE A 95 13.07 -3.87 10.30
CA PHE A 95 11.90 -3.50 9.52
C PHE A 95 12.27 -2.98 8.12
N LYS A 96 11.31 -3.04 7.17
CA LYS A 96 11.41 -2.38 5.87
C LYS A 96 11.08 -0.88 6.00
N LEU A 97 11.32 -0.12 4.94
CA LEU A 97 10.63 1.15 4.75
C LEU A 97 9.23 0.85 4.22
N TYR A 98 8.26 1.70 4.51
CA TYR A 98 6.85 1.43 4.23
C TYR A 98 6.43 -0.05 4.45
N PRO A 99 6.69 -0.67 5.64
CA PRO A 99 6.30 -2.05 5.88
C PRO A 99 4.82 -2.33 5.58
N GLU A 100 4.55 -3.33 4.75
CA GLU A 100 3.19 -3.73 4.38
C GLU A 100 2.66 -4.79 5.34
N ASN A 101 2.19 -4.34 6.51
CA ASN A 101 1.79 -5.21 7.61
C ASN A 101 0.26 -5.37 7.70
N TYR A 102 -0.20 -6.54 8.15
CA TYR A 102 -1.63 -6.86 8.21
C TYR A 102 -2.06 -7.35 9.60
N LEU A 103 -3.10 -6.71 10.14
CA LEU A 103 -3.84 -7.25 11.29
C LEU A 103 -4.66 -8.47 10.84
N TYR A 104 -4.59 -9.57 11.59
CA TYR A 104 -5.37 -10.78 11.43
C TYR A 104 -6.54 -10.86 12.42
N PRO A 105 -7.60 -11.64 12.11
CA PRO A 105 -8.77 -11.77 12.99
C PRO A 105 -8.46 -12.29 14.40
N ASP A 106 -7.39 -13.07 14.57
CA ASP A 106 -6.93 -13.56 15.88
C ASP A 106 -6.13 -12.51 16.68
N GLY A 107 -6.06 -11.27 16.20
CA GLY A 107 -5.38 -10.15 16.84
C GLY A 107 -3.87 -10.11 16.61
N ARG A 108 -3.30 -11.09 15.90
CA ARG A 108 -1.89 -11.04 15.48
C ARG A 108 -1.70 -10.08 14.32
N ILE A 109 -0.48 -9.55 14.20
CA ILE A 109 -0.07 -8.74 13.06
C ILE A 109 0.98 -9.51 12.29
N PHE A 110 0.71 -9.76 11.01
CA PHE A 110 1.65 -10.39 10.11
C PHE A 110 2.53 -9.35 9.44
N LEU A 111 3.84 -9.59 9.45
CA LEU A 111 4.83 -8.77 8.77
C LEU A 111 5.22 -9.52 7.50
N THR A 112 4.64 -9.11 6.37
CA THR A 112 4.92 -9.68 5.03
C THR A 112 6.38 -9.52 4.62
N ARG A 113 7.05 -8.52 5.22
CA ARG A 113 8.39 -8.04 4.87
C ARG A 113 8.50 -7.49 3.45
N GLU A 114 7.36 -7.20 2.82
CA GLU A 114 7.29 -6.28 1.69
C GLU A 114 7.23 -4.83 2.19
N GLY A 115 7.53 -3.91 1.28
CA GLY A 115 7.54 -2.46 1.48
C GLY A 115 8.51 -1.82 0.51
N ASP A 116 8.88 -0.58 0.80
CA ASP A 116 9.98 0.10 0.12
C ASP A 116 11.32 -0.35 0.73
N TRP A 117 12.38 -0.24 -0.05
CA TRP A 117 13.74 -0.38 0.42
C TRP A 117 14.61 0.74 -0.11
N THR A 118 15.64 1.05 0.67
CA THR A 118 16.59 2.14 0.44
C THR A 118 17.29 1.95 -0.90
N SER A 119 16.69 2.48 -1.97
CA SER A 119 17.16 2.50 -3.34
C SER A 119 18.49 1.80 -3.62
N ALA A 120 18.47 0.90 -4.60
CA ALA A 120 19.63 0.19 -5.14
C ALA A 120 20.76 1.10 -5.65
N ARG A 121 20.72 2.42 -5.44
CA ARG A 121 21.70 3.51 -5.65
C ARG A 121 23.09 3.26 -5.02
N THR A 122 23.42 2.03 -4.65
CA THR A 122 24.79 1.59 -4.40
C THR A 122 25.06 0.41 -5.31
N VAL A 123 26.24 0.39 -5.95
CA VAL A 123 26.68 -0.72 -6.81
C VAL A 123 26.72 -2.06 -6.08
N ASP A 124 26.73 -2.04 -4.74
CA ASP A 124 26.61 -3.23 -3.93
C ASP A 124 25.36 -3.24 -3.06
N GLY A 125 24.69 -4.39 -3.07
CA GLY A 125 23.53 -4.64 -2.24
C GLY A 125 23.83 -4.86 -0.76
N ALA A 126 24.95 -4.34 -0.23
CA ALA A 126 25.45 -4.67 1.10
C ALA A 126 24.38 -4.38 2.18
N PHE A 127 23.66 -3.27 2.06
CA PHE A 127 22.61 -2.85 3.00
C PHE A 127 21.21 -3.45 2.71
N ILE A 128 21.08 -4.32 1.70
CA ILE A 128 19.77 -4.83 1.22
C ILE A 128 19.09 -5.75 2.24
N ARG A 129 19.81 -6.27 3.23
CA ARG A 129 19.29 -7.28 4.18
C ARG A 129 18.57 -8.40 3.44
N ARG A 130 19.31 -9.11 2.59
CA ARG A 130 18.79 -10.25 1.81
C ARG A 130 18.32 -11.34 2.77
N THR A 131 17.02 -11.57 2.79
CA THR A 131 16.36 -12.52 3.68
C THR A 131 15.06 -12.98 3.05
N ASN A 132 14.55 -14.13 3.48
CA ASN A 132 13.22 -14.64 3.17
C ASN A 132 12.36 -14.76 4.44
N LYS A 133 12.88 -14.33 5.61
CA LYS A 133 12.20 -14.47 6.90
C LYS A 133 10.99 -13.55 6.96
N THR A 134 9.90 -14.02 7.57
CA THR A 134 8.73 -13.21 7.95
C THR A 134 8.48 -13.32 9.45
N TYR A 135 7.57 -12.50 9.98
CA TYR A 135 7.36 -12.40 11.42
C TYR A 135 5.89 -12.20 11.77
N TRP A 136 5.54 -12.65 12.96
CA TRP A 136 4.29 -12.30 13.63
C TRP A 136 4.57 -11.41 14.83
N ILE A 137 3.68 -10.46 15.07
CA ILE A 137 3.56 -9.76 16.33
C ILE A 137 2.25 -10.19 17.00
N GLN A 138 2.35 -10.62 18.26
CA GLN A 138 1.20 -10.77 19.13
C GLN A 138 1.10 -9.54 20.04
N LEU A 139 -0.06 -8.88 20.03
CA LEU A 139 -0.40 -7.88 21.01
C LEU A 139 -1.06 -8.59 22.21
N LYS A 140 -0.43 -8.53 23.39
CA LYS A 140 -1.02 -9.04 24.64
C LYS A 140 -1.80 -7.95 25.38
N ASN A 141 -1.30 -6.72 25.37
CA ASN A 141 -1.98 -5.53 25.88
C ASN A 141 -1.46 -4.28 25.16
N LYS A 142 -1.84 -3.08 25.60
CA LYS A 142 -1.51 -1.81 24.92
C LYS A 142 0.00 -1.59 24.66
N LYS A 143 0.90 -2.20 25.44
CA LYS A 143 2.37 -2.04 25.32
C LYS A 143 3.16 -3.36 25.29
N ASN A 144 2.53 -4.48 25.61
CA ASN A 144 3.18 -5.78 25.68
C ASN A 144 3.05 -6.49 24.34
N ILE A 145 4.17 -6.54 23.62
CA ILE A 145 4.28 -7.12 22.28
C ILE A 145 5.30 -8.24 22.32
N THR A 146 5.01 -9.33 21.62
CA THR A 146 5.95 -10.45 21.45
C THR A 146 6.08 -10.79 19.98
N PHE A 147 7.27 -11.24 19.58
CA PHE A 147 7.53 -11.69 18.22
C PHE A 147 7.61 -13.22 18.16
N SER A 148 7.18 -13.76 17.04
CA SER A 148 7.52 -15.11 16.60
C SER A 148 7.86 -15.09 15.12
N HIS A 149 8.63 -16.07 14.66
CA HIS A 149 8.87 -16.23 13.23
C HIS A 149 7.56 -16.61 12.52
N GLY A 150 7.35 -16.02 11.34
CA GLY A 150 6.37 -16.46 10.37
C GLY A 150 6.99 -17.46 9.39
N PRO A 151 6.20 -18.01 8.45
CA PRO A 151 6.74 -18.90 7.44
C PRO A 151 7.65 -18.14 6.50
N GLU A 152 8.72 -18.80 6.09
CA GLU A 152 9.66 -18.21 5.15
C GLU A 152 9.02 -18.05 3.78
N ARG A 153 9.32 -16.92 3.12
CA ARG A 153 8.99 -16.72 1.72
C ARG A 153 9.80 -17.68 0.85
N LEU A 154 9.24 -18.02 -0.30
CA LEU A 154 9.89 -18.94 -1.26
C LEU A 154 11.05 -18.27 -2.02
N VAL A 155 11.12 -16.94 -1.98
CA VAL A 155 12.20 -16.13 -2.53
C VAL A 155 12.66 -15.10 -1.50
N ASN A 156 13.83 -14.50 -1.75
CA ASN A 156 14.25 -13.34 -0.98
C ASN A 156 13.23 -12.20 -1.13
N ILE A 157 13.01 -11.47 -0.03
CA ILE A 157 12.07 -10.35 0.02
C ILE A 157 12.38 -9.32 -1.07
N THR A 158 11.33 -8.87 -1.72
CA THR A 158 11.36 -7.80 -2.72
C THR A 158 11.16 -6.43 -2.07
N SER A 159 11.14 -5.40 -2.90
CA SER A 159 10.69 -4.06 -2.54
C SER A 159 9.83 -3.48 -3.65
N TYR A 160 8.98 -2.49 -3.37
CA TYR A 160 8.12 -1.85 -4.37
C TYR A 160 7.15 -2.81 -5.10
N GLY A 161 6.85 -3.96 -4.51
CA GLY A 161 5.64 -4.70 -4.87
C GLY A 161 4.42 -4.01 -4.27
N THR A 162 3.23 -4.53 -4.56
CA THR A 162 2.02 -4.16 -3.82
C THR A 162 1.41 -5.39 -3.20
N THR A 163 1.22 -5.38 -1.88
CA THR A 163 0.40 -6.37 -1.20
C THR A 163 -1.06 -5.93 -1.12
N VAL A 164 -1.97 -6.88 -1.27
CA VAL A 164 -3.41 -6.69 -1.09
C VAL A 164 -3.98 -7.89 -0.34
N ARG A 165 -4.86 -7.64 0.65
CA ARG A 165 -5.71 -8.71 1.19
C ARG A 165 -6.83 -8.98 0.21
N ASP A 166 -6.75 -10.13 -0.44
CA ASP A 166 -7.67 -10.61 -1.46
C ASP A 166 -9.11 -10.68 -0.89
N PRO A 167 -10.09 -10.02 -1.53
CA PRO A 167 -11.47 -9.98 -1.03
C PRO A 167 -12.23 -11.31 -1.21
N ASP A 168 -11.71 -12.23 -2.02
CA ASP A 168 -12.41 -13.45 -2.43
C ASP A 168 -11.91 -14.69 -1.68
N ASN A 169 -10.63 -14.75 -1.33
CA ASN A 169 -10.05 -15.87 -0.54
C ASN A 169 -9.43 -15.44 0.80
N GLY A 170 -9.28 -14.13 1.07
CA GLY A 170 -8.74 -13.59 2.32
C GLY A 170 -7.21 -13.74 2.47
N TYR A 171 -6.51 -14.27 1.48
CA TYR A 171 -5.05 -14.36 1.44
C TYR A 171 -4.42 -12.98 1.27
N ILE A 172 -3.14 -12.86 1.60
CA ILE A 172 -2.37 -11.66 1.27
C ILE A 172 -1.62 -11.96 -0.03
N ASN A 173 -2.06 -11.33 -1.12
CA ASN A 173 -1.41 -11.40 -2.42
C ASN A 173 -0.35 -10.32 -2.50
N LEU A 174 0.85 -10.68 -2.93
CA LEU A 174 1.94 -9.77 -3.26
C LEU A 174 2.17 -9.83 -4.77
N PHE A 175 1.88 -8.75 -5.47
CA PHE A 175 2.10 -8.62 -6.91
C PHE A 175 3.45 -7.96 -7.19
N GLY A 176 4.19 -8.56 -8.12
CA GLY A 176 5.48 -8.10 -8.62
C GLY A 176 6.50 -7.75 -7.53
N GLY A 177 7.14 -6.60 -7.69
CA GLY A 177 8.18 -6.09 -6.80
C GLY A 177 9.59 -6.38 -7.31
N GLN A 178 10.53 -5.56 -6.86
CA GLN A 178 11.92 -5.56 -7.27
C GLN A 178 12.78 -6.41 -6.33
N PRO A 179 13.56 -7.38 -6.85
CA PRO A 179 14.44 -8.21 -6.07
C PRO A 179 15.62 -7.44 -5.47
N ALA A 180 16.13 -8.03 -4.41
CA ALA A 180 17.25 -7.55 -3.63
C ALA A 180 18.61 -7.77 -4.32
N CYS A 181 18.97 -6.93 -5.29
CA CYS A 181 20.27 -7.01 -5.98
C CYS A 181 20.95 -5.65 -6.20
N SER A 182 22.22 -5.72 -6.61
CA SER A 182 22.97 -4.56 -7.08
C SER A 182 22.27 -3.99 -8.32
N GLY A 183 22.11 -2.66 -8.38
CA GLY A 183 21.55 -2.05 -9.58
C GLY A 183 22.43 -2.23 -10.82
N VAL A 184 21.83 -2.05 -11.99
CA VAL A 184 22.44 -2.25 -13.30
C VAL A 184 22.57 -0.93 -14.05
N LEU A 185 23.67 -0.76 -14.77
CA LEU A 185 23.86 0.37 -15.67
C LEU A 185 23.22 0.02 -17.02
N LEU A 186 22.19 0.75 -17.41
CA LEU A 186 21.52 0.63 -18.71
C LEU A 186 22.09 1.67 -19.68
N TYR A 187 22.35 1.29 -20.92
CA TYR A 187 22.86 2.21 -21.94
C TYR A 187 21.75 3.14 -22.42
N ASN A 188 22.07 4.42 -22.64
CA ASN A 188 21.25 5.28 -23.48
C ASN A 188 21.54 4.96 -24.97
N ASP A 189 20.54 5.07 -25.84
CA ASP A 189 20.66 4.89 -27.30
C ASP A 189 21.52 5.98 -27.99
N SER A 190 22.22 6.80 -27.20
CA SER A 190 23.25 7.74 -27.64
C SER A 190 24.38 7.77 -26.58
N ARG A 191 25.55 7.22 -26.95
CA ARG A 191 26.89 7.16 -26.28
C ARG A 191 27.15 8.15 -25.10
N PRO A 192 28.17 7.92 -24.24
CA PRO A 192 28.43 6.82 -23.33
C PRO A 192 27.77 7.05 -21.95
N ASP A 193 26.68 7.82 -21.89
CA ASP A 193 25.96 8.09 -20.65
C ASP A 193 25.11 6.87 -20.28
N ASN A 194 25.31 6.31 -19.08
CA ASN A 194 24.60 5.16 -18.55
C ASN A 194 23.53 5.59 -17.52
N TYR A 195 22.41 4.89 -17.50
CA TYR A 195 21.33 5.04 -16.53
C TYR A 195 21.49 3.99 -15.44
N PHE A 196 21.69 4.39 -14.19
CA PHE A 196 21.64 3.44 -13.10
C PHE A 196 20.19 3.04 -12.78
N ALA A 197 19.81 1.85 -13.21
CA ALA A 197 18.54 1.23 -12.86
C ALA A 197 18.72 0.34 -11.63
N GLY A 198 17.68 0.24 -10.82
CA GLY A 198 17.57 -0.86 -9.86
C GLY A 198 17.57 -2.22 -10.59
N CYS A 199 17.33 -3.29 -9.86
CA CYS A 199 17.12 -4.56 -10.53
C CYS A 199 15.85 -4.55 -11.36
N ARG A 200 15.77 -5.42 -12.38
CA ARG A 200 14.49 -5.63 -13.05
C ARG A 200 13.49 -6.14 -12.00
N ALA A 201 12.28 -5.63 -12.07
CA ALA A 201 11.18 -6.04 -11.24
C ALA A 201 10.78 -7.50 -11.51
N SER A 202 9.68 -7.95 -10.94
CA SER A 202 9.14 -9.27 -11.19
C SER A 202 7.69 -9.20 -11.61
N ARG A 203 7.26 -10.20 -12.35
CA ARG A 203 5.87 -10.44 -12.77
C ARG A 203 5.16 -11.50 -11.92
N LYS A 204 5.68 -11.73 -10.71
CA LYS A 204 5.23 -12.80 -9.82
C LYS A 204 3.94 -12.45 -9.07
N LEU A 205 3.32 -13.50 -8.54
CA LEU A 205 2.40 -13.45 -7.41
C LEU A 205 2.94 -14.35 -6.30
N GLU A 206 3.25 -13.76 -5.15
CA GLU A 206 3.41 -14.52 -3.91
C GLU A 206 2.13 -14.42 -3.10
N GLN A 207 1.59 -15.54 -2.62
CA GLN A 207 0.38 -15.52 -1.78
C GLN A 207 0.71 -16.07 -0.41
N PHE A 208 0.37 -15.30 0.62
CA PHE A 208 0.41 -15.78 1.99
C PHE A 208 -0.97 -16.28 2.44
N LYS A 209 -1.04 -17.58 2.71
CA LYS A 209 -2.21 -18.22 3.32
C LYS A 209 -1.98 -18.36 4.81
N GLY A 210 -2.69 -17.55 5.60
CA GLY A 210 -2.65 -17.63 7.06
C GLY A 210 -3.41 -18.84 7.57
N SER A 211 -2.83 -19.58 8.50
CA SER A 211 -3.45 -20.76 9.13
C SER A 211 -3.00 -20.90 10.57
N LYS A 212 -3.95 -21.01 11.51
CA LYS A 212 -3.64 -21.25 12.93
C LYS A 212 -3.19 -22.69 13.22
N TYR A 213 -3.38 -23.59 12.26
CA TYR A 213 -3.09 -25.02 12.39
C TYR A 213 -1.72 -25.40 11.81
N GLU A 214 -1.13 -24.52 11.02
CA GLU A 214 0.16 -24.76 10.38
C GLU A 214 1.30 -24.19 11.20
N ALA A 215 2.48 -24.81 11.07
CA ALA A 215 3.70 -24.32 11.67
C ALA A 215 3.97 -22.87 11.23
N ASN A 216 4.42 -22.04 12.18
CA ASN A 216 4.67 -20.62 11.97
C ASN A 216 3.46 -19.80 11.46
N GLY A 217 2.24 -20.33 11.51
CA GLY A 217 1.02 -19.57 11.24
C GLY A 217 0.57 -19.50 9.78
N GLY A 218 1.08 -20.35 8.88
CA GLY A 218 0.66 -20.44 7.48
C GLY A 218 1.78 -20.84 6.53
N HIS A 219 1.59 -20.61 5.23
CA HIS A 219 2.61 -20.83 4.19
C HIS A 219 2.49 -19.83 3.04
N TRP A 220 3.54 -19.77 2.22
CA TRP A 220 3.59 -18.99 0.99
C TRP A 220 3.46 -19.89 -0.23
N THR A 221 2.77 -19.40 -1.27
CA THR A 221 2.84 -19.94 -2.63
C THR A 221 3.48 -18.89 -3.56
N LEU A 222 3.99 -19.34 -4.70
CA LEU A 222 4.63 -18.49 -5.69
C LEU A 222 4.21 -18.94 -7.09
N ASP A 223 3.68 -18.02 -7.87
CA ASP A 223 3.63 -18.08 -9.33
C ASP A 223 4.61 -17.03 -9.87
N PRO A 224 5.76 -17.43 -10.46
CA PRO A 224 6.77 -16.48 -10.93
C PRO A 224 6.33 -15.71 -12.18
N ASN A 225 5.32 -16.20 -12.92
CA ASN A 225 4.86 -15.65 -14.22
C ASN A 225 3.39 -15.21 -14.15
N PHE A 226 2.91 -14.85 -12.96
CA PHE A 226 1.49 -14.57 -12.75
C PHE A 226 0.96 -13.41 -13.60
N LEU A 227 1.67 -12.29 -13.73
CA LEU A 227 1.17 -11.17 -14.54
C LEU A 227 1.13 -11.55 -16.03
N SER A 228 2.17 -12.23 -16.51
CA SER A 228 2.37 -12.64 -17.91
C SER A 228 3.59 -13.55 -18.03
N ASP A 229 3.72 -14.21 -19.17
CA ASP A 229 4.95 -14.93 -19.56
C ASP A 229 6.01 -13.99 -20.18
N ASP A 230 5.61 -12.77 -20.57
CA ASP A 230 6.50 -11.75 -21.13
C ASP A 230 7.31 -11.07 -20.02
N ILE A 231 8.60 -10.87 -20.25
CA ILE A 231 9.50 -10.23 -19.28
C ILE A 231 9.25 -8.73 -19.21
N GLU A 232 8.67 -8.16 -20.27
CA GLU A 232 8.25 -6.75 -20.32
C GLU A 232 7.09 -6.44 -19.34
N ASP A 233 6.45 -7.46 -18.76
CA ASP A 233 5.44 -7.33 -17.70
C ASP A 233 6.02 -7.34 -16.27
N ASP A 234 7.34 -7.50 -16.10
CA ASP A 234 7.98 -7.35 -14.79
C ASP A 234 7.67 -5.97 -14.22
N ARG A 235 7.11 -5.92 -13.00
CA ARG A 235 6.50 -4.67 -12.50
C ARG A 235 6.89 -4.37 -11.05
N SER A 236 7.46 -3.19 -10.82
CA SER A 236 7.70 -2.55 -9.52
C SER A 236 6.99 -1.19 -9.47
N ASN A 237 6.81 -0.61 -8.28
CA ASN A 237 6.18 0.71 -8.08
C ASN A 237 4.76 0.85 -8.65
N HIS A 238 4.09 -0.26 -8.91
CA HIS A 238 2.71 -0.29 -9.33
C HIS A 238 1.79 -0.19 -8.11
N TYR A 239 0.48 -0.15 -8.38
CA TYR A 239 -0.56 -0.30 -7.40
C TYR A 239 -1.45 -1.47 -7.79
N ALA A 240 -1.82 -2.30 -6.82
CA ALA A 240 -2.93 -3.23 -6.91
C ALA A 240 -4.11 -2.68 -6.08
N LEU A 241 -5.23 -2.37 -6.72
CA LEU A 241 -6.39 -1.73 -6.10
C LEU A 241 -7.60 -2.67 -6.07
N ILE A 242 -8.29 -2.76 -4.94
CA ILE A 242 -9.57 -3.46 -4.83
C ILE A 242 -10.69 -2.59 -5.40
N LEU A 243 -11.46 -3.15 -6.33
CA LEU A 243 -12.63 -2.49 -6.91
C LEU A 243 -13.93 -2.91 -6.19
N PRO A 244 -15.03 -2.15 -6.32
CA PRO A 244 -16.34 -2.51 -5.75
C PRO A 244 -16.85 -3.88 -6.20
N THR A 245 -16.46 -4.32 -7.40
CA THR A 245 -16.80 -5.59 -8.02
C THR A 245 -15.95 -6.76 -7.53
N THR A 246 -15.09 -6.56 -6.52
CA THR A 246 -14.09 -7.51 -5.99
C THR A 246 -12.94 -7.83 -6.94
N GLU A 247 -13.01 -7.36 -8.17
CA GLU A 247 -11.88 -7.32 -9.11
C GLU A 247 -10.71 -6.53 -8.52
N LEU A 248 -9.50 -6.92 -8.93
CA LEU A 248 -8.28 -6.17 -8.63
C LEU A 248 -7.77 -5.46 -9.87
N LEU A 249 -7.34 -4.21 -9.74
CA LEU A 249 -6.70 -3.46 -10.82
C LEU A 249 -5.22 -3.25 -10.51
N ILE A 250 -4.35 -3.81 -11.35
CA ILE A 250 -2.91 -3.49 -11.33
C ILE A 250 -2.68 -2.31 -12.27
N ILE A 251 -2.14 -1.19 -11.76
CA ILE A 251 -1.97 0.06 -12.52
C ILE A 251 -0.64 0.75 -12.21
N GLY A 252 -0.07 1.41 -13.23
CA GLY A 252 1.21 2.09 -13.13
C GLY A 252 2.40 1.15 -12.92
N GLY A 253 3.53 1.69 -12.50
CA GLY A 253 4.75 0.93 -12.27
C GLY A 253 5.60 0.73 -13.51
N SER A 254 6.66 -0.05 -13.32
CA SER A 254 7.76 -0.12 -14.27
C SER A 254 8.60 -1.39 -14.14
N ASN A 255 9.38 -1.69 -15.18
CA ASN A 255 10.34 -2.80 -15.15
C ASN A 255 11.50 -2.53 -14.21
N TYR A 256 11.81 -1.28 -13.90
CA TYR A 256 12.88 -0.88 -12.96
C TYR A 256 12.39 0.31 -12.13
N ASP A 257 12.99 0.56 -10.96
CA ASP A 257 12.57 1.64 -10.04
C ASP A 257 12.27 3.00 -10.70
N PHE A 258 13.06 3.35 -11.72
CA PHE A 258 13.00 4.66 -12.36
C PHE A 258 13.04 4.58 -13.91
N TYR A 259 12.86 3.39 -14.49
CA TYR A 259 12.94 3.17 -15.94
C TYR A 259 12.00 2.05 -16.40
N GLY A 260 11.63 2.04 -17.68
CA GLY A 260 10.78 0.99 -18.27
C GLY A 260 9.33 1.11 -17.80
N SER A 261 8.71 2.26 -18.01
CA SER A 261 7.32 2.51 -17.57
C SER A 261 6.35 1.55 -18.25
N ILE A 262 5.46 0.93 -17.47
CA ILE A 262 4.38 0.11 -18.02
C ILE A 262 3.07 0.90 -17.98
N ARG A 263 2.48 1.12 -19.16
CA ARG A 263 1.36 2.05 -19.34
C ARG A 263 -0.02 1.42 -19.33
N TYR A 264 -0.12 0.13 -19.59
CA TYR A 264 -1.42 -0.54 -19.51
C TYR A 264 -1.71 -1.03 -18.09
N PRO A 265 -2.93 -0.79 -17.58
CA PRO A 265 -3.44 -1.51 -16.43
C PRO A 265 -3.78 -2.97 -16.78
N LEU A 266 -3.78 -3.83 -15.76
CA LEU A 266 -4.25 -5.21 -15.84
C LEU A 266 -5.42 -5.39 -14.88
N LEU A 267 -6.59 -5.72 -15.42
CA LEU A 267 -7.77 -6.04 -14.62
C LEU A 267 -7.76 -7.55 -14.33
N LEU A 268 -7.84 -7.89 -13.05
CA LEU A 268 -7.94 -9.24 -12.52
C LEU A 268 -9.38 -9.51 -12.12
N THR A 269 -10.08 -10.36 -12.88
CA THR A 269 -11.46 -10.75 -12.60
C THR A 269 -11.47 -12.11 -11.90
N PRO A 270 -12.05 -12.24 -10.68
CA PRO A 270 -11.99 -13.47 -9.92
C PRO A 270 -12.79 -14.59 -10.59
N GLN A 271 -12.30 -15.82 -10.48
CA GLN A 271 -12.97 -17.02 -10.98
C GLN A 271 -13.32 -17.96 -9.84
N PHE A 272 -14.50 -18.57 -9.95
CA PHE A 272 -15.02 -19.52 -8.97
C PHE A 272 -15.49 -20.81 -9.63
N SER A 273 -15.32 -21.93 -8.92
CA SER A 273 -15.89 -23.23 -9.29
C SER A 273 -17.40 -23.16 -9.29
N LYS A 274 -18.05 -23.60 -10.39
CA LYS A 274 -19.52 -23.63 -10.47
C LYS A 274 -20.13 -24.64 -9.50
N GLN A 275 -19.37 -25.65 -9.10
CA GLN A 275 -19.84 -26.75 -8.25
C GLN A 275 -19.61 -26.47 -6.77
N THR A 276 -18.44 -25.94 -6.40
CA THR A 276 -18.01 -25.77 -5.00
C THR A 276 -18.02 -24.31 -4.55
N ASN A 277 -18.18 -23.37 -5.47
CA ASN A 277 -18.01 -21.92 -5.24
C ASN A 277 -16.63 -21.56 -4.65
N GLU A 278 -15.64 -22.42 -4.82
CA GLU A 278 -14.27 -22.17 -4.39
C GLU A 278 -13.56 -21.24 -5.36
N PHE A 279 -12.74 -20.35 -4.83
CA PHE A 279 -11.91 -19.44 -5.62
C PHE A 279 -10.85 -20.23 -6.40
N LEU A 280 -10.80 -20.03 -7.71
CA LEU A 280 -9.89 -20.73 -8.63
C LEU A 280 -8.69 -19.88 -9.06
N GLY A 281 -8.77 -18.56 -8.93
CA GLY A 281 -7.77 -17.63 -9.44
C GLY A 281 -8.40 -16.45 -10.16
N TYR A 282 -7.65 -15.84 -11.07
CA TYR A 282 -8.06 -14.66 -11.81
C TYR A 282 -7.94 -14.87 -13.33
N THR A 283 -8.92 -14.36 -14.08
CA THR A 283 -8.66 -13.99 -15.48
C THR A 283 -8.02 -12.62 -15.53
N LYS A 284 -7.14 -12.44 -16.51
CA LYS A 284 -6.35 -11.23 -16.71
C LYS A 284 -6.81 -10.56 -18.01
N ARG A 285 -7.11 -9.26 -17.96
CA ARG A 285 -7.44 -8.47 -19.15
C ARG A 285 -6.65 -7.16 -19.15
N ARG A 286 -5.88 -6.92 -20.21
CA ARG A 286 -5.19 -5.65 -20.44
C ARG A 286 -6.20 -4.55 -20.71
N MET A 287 -6.05 -3.42 -20.04
CA MET A 287 -6.91 -2.24 -20.18
C MET A 287 -6.22 -1.18 -21.06
N ASN A 288 -6.97 -0.14 -21.42
CA ASN A 288 -6.44 1.02 -22.15
C ASN A 288 -5.28 1.66 -21.39
N GLU A 289 -4.26 2.07 -22.14
CA GLU A 289 -3.06 2.68 -21.60
C GLU A 289 -3.33 4.07 -21.02
N HIS A 290 -2.65 4.39 -19.91
CA HIS A 290 -2.51 5.75 -19.43
C HIS A 290 -1.37 6.46 -20.19
N ALA A 291 -1.48 7.78 -20.34
CA ALA A 291 -0.59 8.57 -21.20
C ALA A 291 0.75 8.86 -20.52
N GLU A 292 0.73 9.08 -19.21
CA GLU A 292 1.89 9.52 -18.46
C GLU A 292 2.77 8.37 -17.99
N THR A 293 4.03 8.66 -17.70
CA THR A 293 4.93 7.66 -17.11
C THR A 293 4.72 7.59 -15.59
N ARG A 294 4.50 6.38 -15.06
CA ARG A 294 4.12 6.14 -13.65
C ARG A 294 5.14 5.24 -12.97
N LEU A 295 6.20 5.85 -12.42
CA LEU A 295 7.36 5.17 -11.81
C LEU A 295 7.32 5.30 -10.27
N TYR A 296 8.48 5.34 -9.61
CA TYR A 296 8.60 5.74 -8.21
C TYR A 296 7.81 7.03 -7.90
N HIS A 297 7.24 7.14 -6.69
CA HIS A 297 6.30 8.21 -6.29
C HIS A 297 5.01 8.29 -7.13
N THR A 298 4.61 7.23 -7.82
CA THR A 298 3.22 7.09 -8.29
C THR A 298 2.29 6.88 -7.09
N ALA A 299 1.05 7.32 -7.22
CA ALA A 299 -0.05 6.99 -6.32
C ALA A 299 -1.31 6.68 -7.14
N ALA A 300 -2.09 5.70 -6.68
CA ALA A 300 -3.40 5.40 -7.25
C ALA A 300 -4.43 5.10 -6.16
N LEU A 301 -5.67 5.57 -6.33
CA LEU A 301 -6.74 5.43 -5.34
C LEU A 301 -8.09 5.19 -6.02
N LEU A 302 -8.91 4.31 -5.44
CA LEU A 302 -10.33 4.18 -5.78
C LEU A 302 -11.10 5.42 -5.30
N MET A 303 -11.83 6.06 -6.22
CA MET A 303 -12.66 7.22 -5.93
C MET A 303 -14.09 6.81 -5.56
N PRO A 304 -14.84 7.69 -4.84
CA PRO A 304 -16.23 7.43 -4.45
C PRO A 304 -17.19 7.22 -5.62
N ASP A 305 -16.83 7.63 -6.83
CA ASP A 305 -17.65 7.39 -8.02
C ASP A 305 -17.21 6.14 -8.80
N GLY A 306 -16.40 5.26 -8.22
CA GLY A 306 -15.95 4.01 -8.85
C GLY A 306 -14.94 4.22 -9.99
N ARG A 307 -14.40 5.42 -10.18
CA ARG A 307 -13.22 5.61 -11.04
C ARG A 307 -11.95 5.51 -10.21
N ILE A 308 -10.81 5.40 -10.87
CA ILE A 308 -9.49 5.35 -10.23
C ILE A 308 -8.74 6.64 -10.53
N TRP A 309 -8.29 7.32 -9.48
CA TRP A 309 -7.34 8.41 -9.60
C TRP A 309 -5.93 7.84 -9.68
N LEU A 310 -5.13 8.30 -10.64
CA LEU A 310 -3.74 7.93 -10.84
C LEU A 310 -2.92 9.21 -10.99
N SER A 311 -1.86 9.37 -10.21
CA SER A 311 -1.01 10.56 -10.28
C SER A 311 0.41 10.29 -9.81
N GLY A 312 1.27 11.30 -9.92
CA GLY A 312 2.67 11.20 -9.57
C GLY A 312 3.46 10.36 -10.57
N GLY A 313 4.67 10.01 -10.17
CA GLY A 313 5.69 9.42 -11.01
C GLY A 313 6.92 10.33 -11.06
N ASN A 314 8.07 9.75 -10.76
CA ASN A 314 9.36 10.43 -10.74
C ASN A 314 10.36 9.59 -11.54
N ALA A 315 10.78 10.11 -12.69
CA ALA A 315 11.76 9.49 -13.58
C ALA A 315 13.17 10.06 -13.42
N ALA A 316 13.30 11.25 -12.82
CA ALA A 316 14.54 12.01 -12.72
C ALA A 316 14.52 12.93 -11.49
N ARG A 317 15.70 13.39 -11.05
CA ARG A 317 15.81 14.43 -10.01
C ARG A 317 16.54 15.62 -10.59
N ALA A 318 15.95 16.81 -10.50
CA ALA A 318 16.71 18.04 -10.65
C ALA A 318 17.58 18.22 -9.41
N SER A 319 18.82 18.69 -9.57
CA SER A 319 19.70 18.94 -8.44
C SER A 319 20.26 20.36 -8.52
N ILE A 320 20.71 20.85 -7.37
CA ILE A 320 21.36 22.16 -7.26
C ILE A 320 22.87 21.96 -7.31
N LYS A 321 23.60 22.90 -7.91
CA LYS A 321 25.07 22.93 -7.81
C LYS A 321 25.48 22.91 -6.34
N GLU A 322 26.49 22.09 -6.03
CA GLU A 322 27.05 22.01 -4.69
C GLU A 322 27.48 23.42 -4.24
N ARG A 323 26.85 23.93 -3.18
CA ARG A 323 27.24 25.22 -2.59
C ARG A 323 28.37 24.97 -1.60
N THR A 324 29.46 25.73 -1.71
CA THR A 324 30.60 25.70 -0.76
C THR A 324 30.22 26.15 0.66
N LYS A 325 29.05 26.78 0.83
CA LYS A 325 28.43 27.07 2.11
C LYS A 325 27.03 26.47 2.13
N PRO A 326 26.63 25.75 3.20
CA PRO A 326 25.23 25.35 3.37
C PRO A 326 24.33 26.56 3.17
N LEU A 327 23.13 26.34 2.63
CA LEU A 327 22.06 27.34 2.78
C LEU A 327 22.01 27.67 4.28
N SER A 328 22.42 28.88 4.66
CA SER A 328 22.14 29.34 6.00
C SER A 328 20.63 29.27 6.11
N PHE A 329 20.10 28.49 7.06
CA PHE A 329 18.67 28.44 7.38
C PHE A 329 18.23 29.82 7.90
N TYR A 330 18.29 30.84 7.05
CA TYR A 330 17.91 32.19 7.36
C TYR A 330 16.42 32.32 7.10
N ASN A 331 15.72 32.69 8.18
CA ASN A 331 14.29 32.94 8.32
C ASN A 331 13.35 31.74 8.46
N ALA A 332 13.62 30.90 9.46
CA ALA A 332 12.55 30.19 10.19
C ALA A 332 11.48 31.13 10.79
N SER A 333 11.77 32.43 10.90
CA SER A 333 10.86 33.49 11.36
C SER A 333 9.75 33.86 10.38
N SER A 334 9.87 33.53 9.09
CA SER A 334 8.84 33.87 8.09
C SER A 334 7.78 32.78 7.86
N GLY A 335 7.95 31.60 8.47
CA GLY A 335 7.07 30.45 8.28
C GLY A 335 7.05 29.88 6.85
N LYS A 336 7.87 30.41 5.94
CA LYS A 336 7.98 29.95 4.55
C LYS A 336 9.26 29.15 4.35
N GLN A 337 9.18 28.04 3.62
CA GLN A 337 10.38 27.38 3.13
C GLN A 337 11.14 28.35 2.22
N PRO A 338 12.47 28.49 2.37
CA PRO A 338 13.27 29.28 1.44
C PRO A 338 13.09 28.74 0.03
N LEU A 339 12.70 29.59 -0.91
CA LEU A 339 12.69 29.21 -2.32
C LEU A 339 14.15 28.98 -2.78
N PRO A 340 14.42 27.92 -3.56
CA PRO A 340 15.76 27.71 -4.10
C PRO A 340 16.13 28.87 -5.04
N ASP A 341 17.41 29.26 -5.05
CA ASP A 341 17.90 30.13 -6.11
C ASP A 341 17.88 29.34 -7.43
N LEU A 342 16.99 29.72 -8.34
CA LEU A 342 16.82 29.03 -9.61
C LEU A 342 18.11 29.03 -10.46
N LYS A 343 19.05 29.96 -10.20
CA LYS A 343 20.37 30.00 -10.88
C LYS A 343 21.29 28.84 -10.47
N ASP A 344 21.02 28.23 -9.31
CA ASP A 344 21.79 27.09 -8.82
C ASP A 344 21.18 25.76 -9.26
N ILE A 345 19.96 25.75 -9.78
CA ILE A 345 19.33 24.54 -10.31
C ILE A 345 20.06 24.16 -11.60
N ASN A 346 20.58 22.93 -11.61
CA ASN A 346 21.10 22.30 -12.80
C ASN A 346 20.22 21.08 -13.12
N LEU A 347 19.44 21.21 -14.19
CA LEU A 347 18.55 20.15 -14.67
C LEU A 347 19.33 18.95 -15.25
N ASP A 348 20.62 19.15 -15.57
CA ASP A 348 21.54 18.12 -16.04
C ASP A 348 22.46 17.59 -14.92
N TYR A 349 22.29 18.02 -13.67
CA TYR A 349 23.10 17.54 -12.54
C TYR A 349 22.40 16.37 -11.85
N HIS A 350 23.18 15.36 -11.46
CA HIS A 350 22.69 14.07 -10.99
C HIS A 350 23.08 13.78 -9.54
N PHE A 351 22.25 12.99 -8.87
CA PHE A 351 22.37 12.68 -7.44
C PHE A 351 23.63 11.85 -7.15
N THR A 352 24.70 12.48 -6.66
CA THR A 352 25.94 11.80 -6.26
C THR A 352 25.80 11.24 -4.85
N VAL A 353 25.55 9.94 -4.74
CA VAL A 353 26.00 9.18 -3.56
C VAL A 353 27.05 8.21 -4.07
N ALA A 354 28.32 8.61 -4.00
CA ALA A 354 29.49 7.81 -4.39
C ALA A 354 29.38 7.18 -5.80
N ASP A 355 29.52 8.00 -6.84
CA ASP A 355 29.84 7.62 -8.22
C ASP A 355 28.73 7.09 -9.14
N LEU A 356 27.46 7.42 -8.89
CA LEU A 356 26.37 7.07 -9.82
C LEU A 356 25.75 8.29 -10.49
N VAL A 357 25.78 8.29 -11.82
CA VAL A 357 25.08 9.23 -12.69
C VAL A 357 23.65 8.70 -12.90
N MET A 358 22.63 9.50 -12.60
CA MET A 358 21.26 9.21 -13.03
C MET A 358 21.18 9.59 -14.52
N GLY A 359 20.79 8.70 -15.42
CA GLY A 359 20.91 8.97 -16.87
C GLY A 359 19.91 10.01 -17.41
N ARG A 360 20.14 10.44 -18.66
CA ARG A 360 19.24 11.31 -19.44
C ARG A 360 17.97 10.57 -19.88
N ALA A 361 16.94 11.35 -20.25
CA ALA A 361 15.72 10.90 -20.90
C ALA A 361 15.98 10.01 -22.13
N PRO A 362 15.09 9.03 -22.42
CA PRO A 362 15.04 8.39 -23.74
C PRO A 362 14.87 9.42 -24.86
N LYS A 363 15.55 9.19 -25.99
CA LYS A 363 15.46 10.03 -27.19
C LYS A 363 13.98 10.15 -27.66
N GLY A 364 13.47 11.38 -27.75
CA GLY A 364 12.08 11.67 -28.12
C GLY A 364 11.14 11.96 -26.93
N SER A 365 11.60 11.77 -25.69
CA SER A 365 10.91 12.30 -24.51
C SER A 365 11.40 13.72 -24.23
N SER A 366 10.47 14.67 -24.07
CA SER A 366 10.74 16.11 -23.93
C SER A 366 11.22 16.49 -22.53
N VAL A 367 12.21 15.76 -21.98
CA VAL A 367 12.68 15.77 -20.59
C VAL A 367 11.77 14.90 -19.69
N PRO A 368 12.28 13.88 -18.97
CA PRO A 368 11.48 13.19 -17.97
C PRO A 368 11.26 14.23 -16.87
N PRO A 369 10.02 14.64 -16.60
CA PRO A 369 9.84 15.64 -15.57
C PRO A 369 10.36 15.03 -14.26
N ALA A 370 11.04 15.85 -13.46
CA ALA A 370 11.51 15.40 -12.15
C ALA A 370 10.34 14.87 -11.31
N GLU A 371 9.13 15.38 -11.56
CA GLU A 371 7.87 14.91 -11.01
C GLU A 371 6.75 15.05 -12.05
N VAL A 372 5.92 14.03 -12.20
CA VAL A 372 4.72 14.05 -13.06
C VAL A 372 3.55 14.61 -12.25
N TRP A 373 3.23 15.89 -12.49
CA TRP A 373 2.15 16.61 -11.82
C TRP A 373 0.75 16.33 -12.39
N VAL A 374 0.69 15.68 -13.56
CA VAL A 374 -0.56 15.39 -14.26
C VAL A 374 -1.21 14.17 -13.61
N ALA A 375 -2.47 14.33 -13.20
CA ALA A 375 -3.33 13.23 -12.77
C ALA A 375 -4.18 12.72 -13.94
N GLU A 376 -4.42 11.43 -13.96
CA GLU A 376 -5.29 10.74 -14.90
C GLU A 376 -6.40 10.01 -14.15
N ILE A 377 -7.54 9.85 -14.81
CA ILE A 377 -8.68 9.11 -14.27
C ILE A 377 -8.92 7.89 -15.14
N PHE A 378 -8.77 6.71 -14.55
CA PHE A 378 -9.16 5.46 -15.19
C PHE A 378 -10.62 5.14 -14.86
N SER A 379 -11.44 4.92 -15.89
CA SER A 379 -12.83 4.47 -15.76
C SER A 379 -12.89 2.97 -16.01
N PRO A 380 -13.14 2.14 -14.98
CA PRO A 380 -13.19 0.70 -15.16
C PRO A 380 -14.35 0.25 -16.06
N PRO A 381 -14.25 -0.93 -16.70
CA PRO A 381 -15.25 -1.44 -17.64
C PRO A 381 -16.68 -1.49 -17.08
N TYR A 382 -16.85 -1.71 -15.77
CA TYR A 382 -18.16 -1.73 -15.13
C TYR A 382 -18.94 -0.42 -15.25
N LEU A 383 -18.28 0.73 -15.49
CA LEU A 383 -18.96 2.01 -15.63
C LEU A 383 -19.69 2.16 -16.98
N PHE A 384 -19.30 1.36 -17.98
CA PHE A 384 -19.87 1.40 -19.33
C PHE A 384 -21.00 0.38 -19.54
N ILE A 385 -21.29 -0.42 -18.50
CA ILE A 385 -22.45 -1.33 -18.50
C ILE A 385 -23.73 -0.49 -18.46
N ASP A 386 -24.72 -0.84 -19.27
CA ASP A 386 -26.06 -0.23 -19.22
C ASP A 386 -26.08 1.31 -19.40
N GLY A 387 -25.22 1.81 -20.30
CA GLY A 387 -25.14 3.22 -20.66
C GLY A 387 -24.90 4.15 -19.47
N GLU A 388 -25.64 5.26 -19.40
CA GLU A 388 -25.54 6.24 -18.32
C GLU A 388 -26.29 5.82 -17.03
N ARG A 389 -27.05 4.71 -17.04
CA ARG A 389 -27.82 4.30 -15.86
C ARG A 389 -26.86 3.92 -14.74
N ARG A 390 -27.16 4.34 -13.51
CA ARG A 390 -26.40 3.96 -12.33
C ARG A 390 -27.29 3.91 -11.10
N THR A 391 -27.30 2.76 -10.43
CA THR A 391 -28.01 2.58 -9.16
C THR A 391 -27.54 3.60 -8.13
N LYS A 392 -28.46 4.11 -7.31
CA LYS A 392 -28.18 5.10 -6.26
C LYS A 392 -28.56 4.54 -4.91
N ILE A 393 -27.66 4.70 -3.94
CA ILE A 393 -27.98 4.58 -2.51
C ILE A 393 -28.65 5.90 -2.10
N VAL A 394 -29.96 5.87 -1.84
CA VAL A 394 -30.77 7.06 -1.56
C VAL A 394 -30.68 7.44 -0.09
N SER A 395 -30.83 6.46 0.79
CA SER A 395 -30.77 6.66 2.24
C SER A 395 -30.49 5.36 2.96
N LEU A 396 -29.93 5.45 4.17
CA LEU A 396 -29.90 4.35 5.11
C LEU A 396 -30.83 4.65 6.28
N LYS A 397 -31.39 3.61 6.87
CA LYS A 397 -32.17 3.66 8.11
C LYS A 397 -31.64 2.62 9.08
N ALA A 398 -31.64 2.94 10.37
CA ALA A 398 -31.29 2.02 11.43
C ALA A 398 -32.55 1.68 12.25
N LYS A 399 -32.61 0.46 12.79
CA LYS A 399 -33.69 0.03 13.69
C LYS A 399 -33.20 0.12 15.13
N GLN A 400 -33.92 0.84 15.99
CA GLN A 400 -33.69 0.86 17.45
C GLN A 400 -32.24 1.16 17.86
N ILE A 401 -31.78 2.38 17.57
CA ILE A 401 -30.43 2.85 17.92
C ILE A 401 -30.47 3.91 19.03
N ASN A 402 -29.38 4.01 19.78
CA ASN A 402 -29.20 4.97 20.88
C ASN A 402 -28.06 5.98 20.62
N TYR A 403 -27.60 6.10 19.36
CA TYR A 403 -26.49 6.96 18.95
C TYR A 403 -26.86 7.82 17.74
N SER A 404 -26.08 8.87 17.48
CA SER A 404 -26.27 9.74 16.32
C SER A 404 -25.83 9.05 15.03
N PHE A 405 -26.81 8.53 14.30
CA PHE A 405 -26.60 7.69 13.13
C PHE A 405 -26.26 8.45 11.85
N LYS A 406 -26.64 9.73 11.74
CA LYS A 406 -26.50 10.51 10.51
C LYS A 406 -25.95 11.90 10.81
N LYS A 407 -24.92 12.31 10.05
CA LYS A 407 -24.37 13.66 10.10
C LYS A 407 -24.14 14.20 8.69
N ILE A 408 -24.27 15.51 8.51
CA ILE A 408 -23.89 16.19 7.27
C ILE A 408 -22.55 16.87 7.49
N ILE A 409 -21.55 16.56 6.67
CA ILE A 409 -20.22 17.15 6.69
C ILE A 409 -19.91 17.64 5.28
N ALA A 410 -19.62 18.93 5.12
CA ALA A 410 -19.33 19.53 3.80
C ALA A 410 -20.38 19.17 2.71
N ASN A 411 -21.67 19.30 3.04
CA ASN A 411 -22.80 18.94 2.18
C ASN A 411 -22.88 17.46 1.76
N GLN A 412 -22.12 16.57 2.40
CA GLN A 412 -22.22 15.13 2.21
C GLN A 412 -22.81 14.47 3.45
N VAL A 413 -23.68 13.48 3.24
CA VAL A 413 -24.24 12.68 4.32
C VAL A 413 -23.25 11.59 4.70
N PHE A 414 -22.99 11.43 5.99
CA PHE A 414 -22.25 10.32 6.58
C PHE A 414 -23.18 9.55 7.51
N TYR A 415 -23.06 8.22 7.51
CA TYR A 415 -23.76 7.35 8.44
C TYR A 415 -22.78 6.64 9.38
N LEU A 416 -23.15 6.51 10.65
CA LEU A 416 -22.40 5.76 11.67
C LEU A 416 -22.99 4.35 11.80
N LEU A 417 -22.18 3.32 11.60
CA LEU A 417 -22.58 1.94 11.80
C LEU A 417 -21.80 1.30 12.94
N HIS A 418 -22.50 0.54 13.78
CA HIS A 418 -21.95 -0.33 14.82
C HIS A 418 -22.17 -1.80 14.47
N SER A 419 -21.37 -2.67 15.06
CA SER A 419 -21.46 -4.13 14.97
C SER A 419 -22.79 -4.67 15.49
N ASN A 420 -23.21 -5.80 14.89
CA ASN A 420 -24.41 -6.55 15.26
C ASN A 420 -25.71 -5.72 15.22
N GLN A 421 -25.70 -4.60 14.51
CA GLN A 421 -26.88 -3.76 14.25
C GLN A 421 -27.40 -4.02 12.83
N SER A 422 -28.72 -3.91 12.69
CA SER A 422 -29.41 -4.06 11.40
C SER A 422 -29.82 -2.73 10.81
N TYR A 423 -29.65 -2.62 9.50
CA TYR A 423 -29.94 -1.43 8.72
C TYR A 423 -30.72 -1.77 7.45
N THR A 424 -31.38 -0.76 6.92
CA THR A 424 -32.05 -0.83 5.62
C THR A 424 -31.43 0.20 4.69
N VAL A 425 -31.07 -0.21 3.48
CA VAL A 425 -30.68 0.69 2.39
C VAL A 425 -31.85 0.87 1.45
N GLN A 426 -32.21 2.11 1.15
CA GLN A 426 -33.12 2.45 0.05
C GLN A 426 -32.29 2.67 -1.21
N LEU A 427 -32.64 1.97 -2.28
CA LEU A 427 -32.05 2.06 -3.59
C LEU A 427 -33.00 2.77 -4.57
N SER A 428 -32.45 3.28 -5.66
CA SER A 428 -33.21 3.75 -6.82
C SER A 428 -32.39 3.60 -8.10
N ASN A 429 -33.04 3.74 -9.26
CA ASN A 429 -32.41 3.61 -10.58
C ASN A 429 -31.76 2.24 -10.82
N LEU A 430 -32.42 1.19 -10.32
CA LEU A 430 -32.05 -0.21 -10.54
C LEU A 430 -32.23 -0.58 -12.03
N PRO A 431 -31.56 -1.65 -12.51
CA PRO A 431 -31.80 -2.18 -13.84
C PRO A 431 -33.29 -2.48 -14.06
N ASN A 432 -33.85 -2.02 -15.19
CA ASN A 432 -35.25 -2.30 -15.55
C ASN A 432 -35.49 -3.76 -15.96
N ASN A 433 -34.41 -4.48 -16.34
CA ASN A 433 -34.46 -5.85 -16.85
C ASN A 433 -34.21 -6.90 -15.76
N ARG A 434 -34.71 -8.11 -16.01
CA ARG A 434 -34.58 -9.33 -15.17
C ARG A 434 -33.14 -9.87 -15.13
N CYS A 435 -32.14 -9.10 -14.71
CA CYS A 435 -30.88 -9.71 -14.29
C CYS A 435 -31.07 -10.43 -12.95
N ASP A 436 -30.32 -11.52 -12.78
CA ASP A 436 -30.37 -12.32 -11.57
C ASP A 436 -29.84 -11.50 -10.38
N GLN A 437 -30.74 -11.16 -9.46
CA GLN A 437 -30.41 -10.38 -8.27
C GLN A 437 -29.43 -11.12 -7.34
N SER A 438 -29.26 -12.44 -7.51
CA SER A 438 -28.24 -13.21 -6.79
C SER A 438 -26.81 -12.73 -7.08
N HIS A 439 -26.59 -12.03 -8.20
CA HIS A 439 -25.31 -11.44 -8.57
C HIS A 439 -25.06 -10.06 -7.97
N ALA A 440 -26.08 -9.43 -7.35
CA ALA A 440 -25.91 -8.14 -6.71
C ALA A 440 -25.08 -8.28 -5.42
N SER A 441 -24.36 -7.22 -5.05
CA SER A 441 -23.57 -7.20 -3.82
C SER A 441 -23.61 -5.86 -3.12
N LEU A 442 -23.55 -5.89 -1.79
CA LEU A 442 -23.32 -4.72 -0.95
C LEU A 442 -21.94 -4.83 -0.33
N VAL A 443 -21.07 -3.85 -0.59
CA VAL A 443 -19.68 -3.90 -0.13
C VAL A 443 -19.29 -2.63 0.62
N LEU A 444 -18.46 -2.79 1.65
CA LEU A 444 -17.74 -1.71 2.31
C LEU A 444 -16.27 -1.77 1.94
N ILE A 445 -15.73 -0.69 1.39
CA ILE A 445 -14.31 -0.54 1.11
C ILE A 445 -13.74 0.51 2.07
N LYS A 446 -12.78 0.11 2.91
CA LYS A 446 -12.12 1.05 3.83
C LYS A 446 -11.41 2.13 3.02
N LEU A 447 -11.59 3.40 3.39
CA LEU A 447 -10.81 4.49 2.77
C LEU A 447 -9.32 4.23 2.98
N PRO A 448 -8.55 4.19 1.88
CA PRO A 448 -7.15 3.88 1.98
C PRO A 448 -6.30 5.15 1.82
N TRP A 449 -4.98 4.99 1.84
CA TRP A 449 -4.02 6.05 1.57
C TRP A 449 -2.89 5.48 0.73
N ALA A 450 -2.40 6.22 -0.26
CA ALA A 450 -1.43 5.68 -1.21
C ALA A 450 -0.08 6.40 -1.10
N SER A 451 1.00 5.63 -0.97
CA SER A 451 2.36 6.13 -1.22
C SER A 451 3.33 4.99 -1.53
N HIS A 452 4.29 5.24 -2.43
CA HIS A 452 5.45 4.36 -2.66
C HIS A 452 5.08 2.91 -3.03
N GLY A 453 4.08 2.74 -3.92
CA GLY A 453 3.68 1.43 -4.42
C GLY A 453 2.77 0.64 -3.47
N TRP A 454 2.43 1.21 -2.31
CA TRP A 454 1.50 0.62 -1.37
C TRP A 454 0.25 1.49 -1.18
N ASP A 455 -0.90 0.83 -1.16
CA ASP A 455 -2.18 1.41 -0.77
C ASP A 455 -2.55 0.93 0.65
N GLY A 456 -2.21 1.77 1.61
CA GLY A 456 -2.31 1.51 3.04
C GLY A 456 -3.74 1.34 3.52
N GLY A 457 -4.06 0.09 3.86
CA GLY A 457 -5.27 -0.24 4.60
C GLY A 457 -6.55 -0.23 3.78
N GLN A 458 -6.48 -0.36 2.45
CA GLN A 458 -7.65 -0.80 1.67
C GLN A 458 -8.07 -2.21 2.14
N ARG A 459 -9.37 -2.40 2.33
CA ARG A 459 -10.00 -3.68 2.66
C ARG A 459 -11.43 -3.64 2.18
N LEU A 460 -11.88 -4.70 1.55
CA LEU A 460 -13.28 -4.87 1.15
C LEU A 460 -13.96 -5.88 2.06
N PHE A 461 -15.16 -5.53 2.51
CA PHE A 461 -16.05 -6.39 3.29
C PHE A 461 -17.34 -6.57 2.50
N LYS A 462 -17.67 -7.81 2.17
CA LYS A 462 -18.97 -8.15 1.55
C LYS A 462 -20.01 -8.26 2.65
N LEU A 463 -21.10 -7.51 2.54
CA LEU A 463 -22.21 -7.53 3.48
C LEU A 463 -23.32 -8.42 2.91
N GLN A 464 -23.73 -9.39 3.72
CA GLN A 464 -24.89 -10.21 3.40
C GLN A 464 -26.16 -9.37 3.58
N PHE A 465 -27.04 -9.42 2.59
CA PHE A 465 -28.30 -8.70 2.62
C PHE A 465 -29.43 -9.55 2.04
N ASN A 466 -30.65 -9.22 2.43
CA ASN A 466 -31.87 -9.72 1.80
C ASN A 466 -32.58 -8.53 1.15
N SER A 467 -33.17 -8.74 -0.03
CA SER A 467 -34.03 -7.74 -0.66
C SER A 467 -35.48 -7.90 -0.20
N ASP A 468 -36.22 -6.79 -0.19
CA ASP A 468 -37.68 -6.82 -0.03
C ASP A 468 -38.37 -7.25 -1.35
N ASP A 469 -39.67 -7.52 -1.31
CA ASP A 469 -40.47 -7.93 -2.48
C ASP A 469 -40.36 -6.97 -3.68
N LEU A 470 -40.12 -5.68 -3.43
CA LEU A 470 -39.95 -4.64 -4.46
C LEU A 470 -38.51 -4.51 -4.99
N ASN A 471 -37.53 -5.17 -4.37
CA ASN A 471 -36.08 -5.13 -4.63
C ASN A 471 -35.42 -3.74 -4.63
N ASP A 472 -36.15 -2.66 -4.33
CA ASP A 472 -35.62 -1.30 -4.16
C ASP A 472 -35.14 -1.03 -2.73
N ARG A 473 -35.28 -2.01 -1.84
CA ARG A 473 -34.85 -1.98 -0.46
C ARG A 473 -34.12 -3.26 -0.11
N ILE A 474 -33.02 -3.09 0.62
CA ILE A 474 -32.23 -4.21 1.13
C ILE A 474 -32.01 -4.07 2.64
N HIS A 475 -32.10 -5.19 3.33
CA HIS A 475 -31.87 -5.33 4.76
C HIS A 475 -30.54 -6.03 4.98
N PHE A 476 -29.65 -5.44 5.78
CA PHE A 476 -28.37 -6.04 6.11
C PHE A 476 -28.04 -5.86 7.60
N SER A 477 -27.17 -6.71 8.11
CA SER A 477 -26.62 -6.59 9.46
C SER A 477 -25.11 -6.45 9.39
N MET A 478 -24.56 -5.54 10.19
CA MET A 478 -23.11 -5.43 10.33
C MET A 478 -22.58 -6.61 11.14
N PRO A 479 -21.48 -7.26 10.71
CA PRO A 479 -20.87 -8.32 11.49
C PRO A 479 -20.21 -7.75 12.76
N ASP A 480 -19.84 -8.64 13.67
CA ASP A 480 -18.96 -8.32 14.78
C ASP A 480 -17.58 -7.85 14.27
N ALA A 481 -17.09 -6.73 14.81
CA ALA A 481 -15.87 -6.06 14.37
C ALA A 481 -14.64 -6.95 14.50
N HIS A 482 -14.56 -7.72 15.60
CA HIS A 482 -13.44 -8.60 15.89
C HIS A 482 -13.47 -9.83 14.98
N GLN A 483 -14.62 -10.48 14.85
CA GLN A 483 -14.79 -11.64 13.97
C GLN A 483 -14.50 -11.29 12.51
N ALA A 484 -15.00 -10.14 12.05
CA ALA A 484 -14.79 -9.69 10.67
C ALA A 484 -13.43 -9.02 10.44
N ASN A 485 -12.66 -8.71 11.50
CA ASN A 485 -11.44 -7.89 11.42
C ASN A 485 -11.70 -6.54 10.72
N LEU A 486 -12.79 -5.89 11.14
CA LEU A 486 -13.31 -4.62 10.64
C LEU A 486 -12.89 -3.49 11.61
N PRO A 487 -11.77 -2.78 11.35
CA PRO A 487 -11.30 -1.73 12.26
C PRO A 487 -12.18 -0.48 12.22
N PRO A 488 -12.20 0.32 13.29
CA PRO A 488 -12.82 1.63 13.24
C PRO A 488 -12.18 2.52 12.15
N ALA A 489 -12.99 2.99 11.19
CA ALA A 489 -12.54 3.82 10.08
C ALA A 489 -13.71 4.43 9.30
N TYR A 490 -13.36 5.23 8.29
CA TYR A 490 -14.28 5.63 7.24
C TYR A 490 -14.22 4.65 6.06
N TYR A 491 -15.37 4.41 5.46
CA TYR A 491 -15.62 3.42 4.42
C TYR A 491 -16.46 4.03 3.29
N MET A 492 -16.24 3.51 2.09
CA MET A 492 -17.12 3.69 0.94
C MET A 492 -18.06 2.49 0.85
N MET A 493 -19.37 2.72 0.98
CA MET A 493 -20.39 1.70 0.73
C MET A 493 -20.83 1.75 -0.73
N PHE A 494 -20.67 0.65 -1.44
CA PHE A 494 -21.16 0.49 -2.80
C PHE A 494 -22.24 -0.60 -2.86
N TYR A 495 -23.28 -0.35 -3.64
CA TYR A 495 -24.16 -1.40 -4.13
C TYR A 495 -23.77 -1.72 -5.57
N VAL A 496 -23.34 -2.94 -5.85
CA VAL A 496 -23.12 -3.46 -7.20
C VAL A 496 -24.39 -4.14 -7.65
N ASP A 497 -25.02 -3.62 -8.70
CA ASP A 497 -26.26 -4.22 -9.20
C ASP A 497 -26.03 -5.55 -9.92
N CYS A 498 -27.11 -6.26 -10.25
CA CYS A 498 -27.03 -7.57 -10.89
C CYS A 498 -26.40 -7.60 -12.28
N MET A 499 -26.12 -6.43 -12.89
CA MET A 499 -25.34 -6.34 -14.12
C MET A 499 -23.84 -6.13 -13.86
N GLY A 500 -23.43 -5.96 -12.60
CA GLY A 500 -22.05 -5.70 -12.21
C GLY A 500 -21.69 -4.22 -12.15
N LYS A 501 -22.66 -3.28 -12.22
CA LYS A 501 -22.37 -1.85 -12.17
C LYS A 501 -22.48 -1.30 -10.74
N PRO A 502 -21.39 -0.72 -10.18
CA PRO A 502 -21.45 -0.13 -8.84
C PRO A 502 -22.19 1.20 -8.82
N SER A 503 -22.92 1.46 -7.75
CA SER A 503 -23.43 2.78 -7.39
C SER A 503 -22.29 3.79 -7.20
N LYS A 504 -22.61 5.09 -7.06
CA LYS A 504 -21.67 5.97 -6.34
C LYS A 504 -21.64 5.54 -4.87
N ALA A 505 -20.51 5.72 -4.21
CA ALA A 505 -20.34 5.36 -2.82
C ALA A 505 -21.19 6.24 -1.91
N GLN A 506 -21.78 5.62 -0.89
CA GLN A 506 -22.24 6.31 0.30
C GLN A 506 -21.12 6.26 1.34
N MET A 507 -20.73 7.41 1.89
CA MET A 507 -19.71 7.48 2.95
C MET A 507 -20.27 6.97 4.27
N ILE A 508 -19.52 6.08 4.90
CA ILE A 508 -19.84 5.41 6.16
C ILE A 508 -18.69 5.62 7.14
N ARG A 509 -19.00 5.83 8.42
CA ARG A 509 -18.09 5.59 9.52
C ARG A 509 -18.51 4.31 10.22
N PHE A 510 -17.57 3.42 10.46
CA PHE A 510 -17.77 2.27 11.33
C PHE A 510 -16.90 2.45 12.57
N ASP A 511 -17.49 2.40 13.77
CA ASP A 511 -16.77 2.55 15.04
C ASP A 511 -17.70 2.27 16.23
N ASP A 512 -17.57 1.11 16.87
CA ASP A 512 -18.41 0.72 18.03
C ASP A 512 -18.22 1.60 19.27
N ASN A 513 -17.15 2.41 19.31
CA ASN A 513 -16.77 3.14 20.52
C ASN A 513 -17.24 4.59 20.55
N VAL A 514 -17.98 5.05 19.53
CA VAL A 514 -18.47 6.42 19.47
C VAL A 514 -19.99 6.44 19.44
N GLN A 515 -20.56 7.48 20.04
CA GLN A 515 -21.99 7.70 20.03
C GLN A 515 -22.41 8.77 19.02
N GLU A 516 -21.45 9.50 18.45
CA GLU A 516 -21.70 10.56 17.48
C GLU A 516 -20.57 10.68 16.44
N LEU A 517 -20.95 11.13 15.25
CA LEU A 517 -20.10 11.25 14.06
C LEU A 517 -19.08 12.38 14.11
#